data_AF-A0A0G4FXG7-F1
#
_entry.id   AF-A0A0G4FXG7-F1
#
_cell.length_a   1.000
_cell.length_b   1.000
_cell.length_c   1.000
_cell.angle_alpha   90.00
_cell.angle_beta   90.00
_cell.angle_gamma   90.00
#
_symmetry.space_group_name_H-M   'P 1'
#
loop_
_entity.id
_entity.type
_entity.pdbx_description
1 polymer ?
#
loop_
_entity_poly.entity_id
_entity_poly.type
_entity_poly.pdbx_seq_one_letter_code
_entity_poly.pdbx_strand_id
1 'polypeptide(L)'
;MGNLSSCCSVEPTDVGQNRDRVFLPPNDTQGNRFGYADNGTAQGSHHATNGMNGSPTGGPGEGAEAAAFTPELEAFQRKLQDGLRVTVILQDGTSLLCTVSLDVDDLTFTISFQEKTRKVAIRDIKALLVSRQLKRVETRASIVDDPRSLAIHLEESGNCIPLRFNSVDEKDLFHDIVMYLRQRARQSH
;
A
#
# COMPACT_ATOMS: atom_id res chain seq x y z
N MET A 1 58.30 -3.26 -18.39
CA MET A 1 58.69 -2.10 -17.57
C MET A 1 57.59 -1.07 -17.70
N GLY A 2 56.90 -0.75 -16.61
CA GLY A 2 55.78 0.18 -16.60
C GLY A 2 54.89 0.00 -15.37
N ASN A 3 55.48 0.12 -14.18
CA ASN A 3 54.73 0.36 -12.94
C ASN A 3 54.44 1.85 -12.86
N LEU A 4 53.19 2.27 -12.67
CA LEU A 4 52.85 3.40 -11.79
C LEU A 4 51.47 3.17 -11.20
N SER A 5 51.49 2.98 -9.88
CA SER A 5 50.37 2.93 -8.94
C SER A 5 50.03 4.37 -8.50
N SER A 6 48.78 4.69 -8.22
CA SER A 6 48.45 5.79 -7.30
C SER A 6 47.04 5.63 -6.73
N CYS A 7 46.99 5.28 -5.45
CA CYS A 7 45.81 5.19 -4.60
C CYS A 7 45.57 6.56 -3.97
N CYS A 8 44.39 7.15 -4.13
CA CYS A 8 43.98 8.32 -3.35
C CYS A 8 43.23 7.87 -2.10
N SER A 9 43.92 7.87 -0.96
CA SER A 9 43.33 7.84 0.38
C SER A 9 42.86 9.25 0.75
N VAL A 10 41.65 9.35 1.30
CA VAL A 10 41.16 10.56 1.97
C VAL A 10 40.86 10.17 3.41
N GLU A 11 41.65 10.70 4.34
CA GLU A 11 41.41 10.57 5.78
C GLU A 11 40.69 11.81 6.33
N PRO A 12 39.94 11.64 7.43
CA PRO A 12 38.94 12.59 7.91
C PRO A 12 39.56 13.74 8.73
N THR A 13 38.92 14.90 8.66
CA THR A 13 39.18 16.00 9.60
C THR A 13 38.09 15.98 10.68
N ASP A 14 38.47 15.58 11.89
CA ASP A 14 37.75 15.88 13.14
C ASP A 14 38.48 17.03 13.85
N VAL A 15 37.72 17.94 14.47
CA VAL A 15 37.96 18.59 15.77
C VAL A 15 37.14 19.87 15.83
N GLY A 16 36.20 19.92 16.78
CA GLY A 16 35.45 21.14 17.09
C GLY A 16 34.44 20.96 18.23
N GLN A 17 34.92 20.61 19.42
CA GLN A 17 34.17 20.63 20.68
C GLN A 17 33.60 22.04 20.96
N ASN A 18 32.31 22.17 21.27
CA ASN A 18 31.91 22.91 22.48
C ASN A 18 30.51 22.56 22.97
N ARG A 19 30.39 22.56 24.29
CA ARG A 19 29.32 22.07 25.13
C ARG A 19 28.32 23.20 25.47
N ASP A 20 27.24 22.78 26.13
CA ASP A 20 26.47 23.55 27.11
C ASP A 20 25.53 24.66 26.58
N ARG A 21 24.23 24.34 26.47
CA ARG A 21 23.25 24.71 27.53
C ARG A 21 21.82 24.33 27.17
N VAL A 22 21.26 23.49 28.04
CA VAL A 22 19.83 23.30 28.27
C VAL A 22 19.20 24.65 28.63
N PHE A 23 18.11 25.03 27.97
CA PHE A 23 17.21 26.07 28.46
C PHE A 23 15.76 25.60 28.26
N LEU A 24 15.19 25.08 29.33
CA LEU A 24 13.74 24.95 29.54
C LEU A 24 13.21 26.32 29.96
N PRO A 25 12.07 26.80 29.44
CA PRO A 25 11.31 27.87 30.07
C PRO A 25 10.36 27.34 31.16
N PRO A 26 9.96 28.20 32.11
CA PRO A 26 9.55 27.82 33.46
C PRO A 26 8.05 27.49 33.60
N ASN A 27 7.77 26.74 34.67
CA ASN A 27 6.45 26.40 35.19
C ASN A 27 6.22 27.22 36.47
N ASP A 28 5.14 28.01 36.53
CA ASP A 28 4.65 28.76 37.69
C ASP A 28 3.41 29.55 37.19
N THR A 29 2.23 29.66 37.81
CA THR A 29 1.85 29.67 39.23
C THR A 29 0.30 29.57 39.35
N GLN A 30 -0.15 28.71 40.28
CA GLN A 30 -1.27 28.80 41.25
C GLN A 30 -2.62 29.51 40.95
N GLY A 31 -3.71 28.90 41.48
CA GLY A 31 -4.99 29.58 41.80
C GLY A 31 -6.22 28.66 41.79
N ASN A 32 -6.38 27.71 42.72
CA ASN A 32 -7.21 27.80 43.94
C ASN A 32 -8.76 27.86 43.79
N ARG A 33 -9.42 26.77 44.23
CA ARG A 33 -10.50 26.71 45.26
C ARG A 33 -12.01 26.61 44.89
N PHE A 34 -12.68 25.77 45.70
CA PHE A 34 -14.13 25.51 45.96
C PHE A 34 -14.83 24.50 45.02
N GLY A 35 -15.65 23.53 45.47
CA GLY A 35 -16.23 23.23 46.79
C GLY A 35 -17.08 21.94 46.72
N TYR A 36 -17.50 21.45 47.90
CA TYR A 36 -18.17 20.17 48.22
C TYR A 36 -19.65 20.06 47.81
N ALA A 37 -20.13 18.83 47.57
CA ALA A 37 -21.42 18.19 47.98
C ALA A 37 -21.62 16.94 47.09
N ASP A 38 -21.66 15.69 47.54
CA ASP A 38 -22.49 14.98 48.54
C ASP A 38 -23.99 14.86 48.21
N ASN A 39 -24.43 13.59 48.17
CA ASN A 39 -25.76 12.96 48.06
C ASN A 39 -25.78 11.97 46.88
N GLY A 40 -25.98 10.66 47.02
CA GLY A 40 -26.60 9.90 48.09
C GLY A 40 -27.73 9.05 47.52
N THR A 41 -27.54 7.73 47.55
CA THR A 41 -28.59 6.68 47.72
C THR A 41 -29.43 6.19 46.53
N ALA A 42 -29.26 4.90 46.18
CA ALA A 42 -30.29 3.84 46.07
C ALA A 42 -29.71 2.66 45.24
N GLN A 43 -29.23 1.58 45.85
CA GLN A 43 -29.97 0.32 46.07
C GLN A 43 -30.71 -0.22 44.84
N GLY A 44 -30.19 -1.33 44.29
CA GLY A 44 -30.78 -2.06 43.16
C GLY A 44 -30.14 -3.44 43.04
N SER A 45 -30.63 -4.36 43.87
CA SER A 45 -30.23 -5.75 44.02
C SER A 45 -30.49 -6.64 42.78
N HIS A 46 -29.61 -7.63 42.63
CA HIS A 46 -29.82 -8.98 42.06
C HIS A 46 -30.63 -9.14 40.77
N HIS A 47 -29.94 -9.50 39.68
CA HIS A 47 -30.32 -10.67 38.87
C HIS A 47 -29.12 -11.17 38.06
N ALA A 48 -28.49 -12.24 38.54
CA ALA A 48 -27.60 -13.06 37.74
C ALA A 48 -28.48 -13.99 36.88
N THR A 49 -28.44 -13.81 35.56
CA THR A 49 -28.88 -14.85 34.63
C THR A 49 -27.70 -15.23 33.76
N ASN A 50 -27.28 -16.49 33.91
CA ASN A 50 -26.39 -17.19 32.99
C ASN A 50 -27.00 -17.12 31.59
N GLY A 51 -26.38 -16.33 30.72
CA GLY A 51 -26.59 -16.35 29.27
C GLY A 51 -25.37 -16.96 28.60
N MET A 52 -25.28 -18.29 28.60
CA MET A 52 -24.56 -19.00 27.55
C MET A 52 -25.29 -18.72 26.25
N ASN A 53 -24.64 -18.07 25.28
CA ASN A 53 -24.93 -18.30 23.87
C ASN A 53 -23.85 -17.73 22.96
N GLY A 54 -23.20 -18.64 22.25
CA GLY A 54 -22.90 -18.51 20.84
C GLY A 54 -21.86 -17.46 20.46
N SER A 55 -20.62 -17.92 20.31
CA SER A 55 -19.79 -17.46 19.21
C SER A 55 -20.48 -17.82 17.87
N PRO A 56 -20.79 -16.87 16.99
CA PRO A 56 -20.80 -17.13 15.56
C PRO A 56 -19.37 -16.87 15.06
N THR A 57 -18.61 -17.90 14.72
CA THR A 57 -18.47 -18.36 13.33
C THR A 57 -18.29 -17.24 12.31
N GLY A 58 -17.19 -17.35 11.56
CA GLY A 58 -17.08 -16.72 10.25
C GLY A 58 -16.31 -15.40 10.24
N GLY A 59 -15.01 -15.45 10.59
CA GLY A 59 -14.11 -14.65 9.80
C GLY A 59 -14.29 -15.05 8.33
N PRO A 60 -14.45 -14.12 7.38
CA PRO A 60 -14.26 -14.45 5.97
C PRO A 60 -12.77 -14.74 5.81
N GLY A 61 -12.40 -15.98 6.13
CA GLY A 61 -11.20 -16.57 5.59
C GLY A 61 -11.35 -16.48 4.08
N GLU A 62 -10.48 -15.66 3.49
CA GLU A 62 -9.74 -15.86 2.25
C GLU A 62 -10.01 -17.18 1.52
N GLY A 63 -11.25 -17.40 1.12
CA GLY A 63 -11.65 -18.31 0.06
C GLY A 63 -11.74 -17.46 -1.19
N ALA A 64 -10.59 -17.19 -1.82
CA ALA A 64 -10.57 -16.69 -3.17
C ALA A 64 -11.19 -17.78 -4.06
N GLU A 65 -12.51 -17.73 -4.22
CA GLU A 65 -13.22 -18.43 -5.29
C GLU A 65 -12.44 -18.14 -6.58
N ALA A 66 -12.10 -19.18 -7.33
CA ALA A 66 -11.32 -19.02 -8.55
C ALA A 66 -12.07 -18.03 -9.46
N ALA A 67 -11.46 -16.87 -9.72
CA ALA A 67 -12.10 -15.82 -10.50
C ALA A 67 -12.43 -16.42 -11.87
N ALA A 68 -13.72 -16.65 -12.13
CA ALA A 68 -14.16 -17.21 -13.40
C ALA A 68 -13.73 -16.26 -14.52
N PHE A 69 -13.21 -16.82 -15.60
CA PHE A 69 -12.82 -16.01 -16.76
C PHE A 69 -14.07 -15.61 -17.53
N THR A 70 -14.58 -14.41 -17.26
CA THR A 70 -15.80 -13.88 -17.87
C THR A 70 -15.52 -13.26 -19.25
N PRO A 71 -16.54 -13.12 -20.12
CA PRO A 71 -16.38 -12.41 -21.40
C PRO A 71 -15.94 -10.95 -21.23
N GLU A 72 -16.36 -10.32 -20.13
CA GLU A 72 -15.94 -8.97 -19.77
C GLU A 72 -14.45 -8.93 -19.43
N LEU A 73 -13.97 -9.91 -18.66
CA LEU A 73 -12.56 -10.03 -18.31
C LEU A 73 -11.69 -10.34 -19.55
N GLU A 74 -12.20 -11.14 -20.49
CA GLU A 74 -11.55 -11.40 -21.77
C GLU A 74 -11.44 -10.14 -22.64
N ALA A 75 -12.52 -9.35 -22.72
CA ALA A 75 -12.52 -8.08 -23.43
C ALA A 75 -11.54 -7.09 -22.77
N PHE A 76 -11.49 -7.06 -21.44
CA PHE A 76 -10.53 -6.27 -20.71
C PHE A 76 -9.09 -6.74 -20.93
N GLN A 77 -8.84 -8.04 -20.98
CA GLN A 77 -7.51 -8.59 -21.30
C GLN A 77 -7.04 -8.10 -22.66
N ARG A 78 -7.88 -8.15 -23.70
CA ARG A 78 -7.55 -7.61 -25.04
C ARG A 78 -7.20 -6.13 -24.98
N LYS A 79 -8.03 -5.33 -24.31
CA LYS A 79 -7.75 -3.90 -24.09
C LYS A 79 -6.43 -3.67 -23.37
N LEU A 80 -6.10 -4.53 -22.42
CA LEU A 80 -4.83 -4.48 -21.69
C LEU A 80 -3.66 -4.92 -22.57
N GLN A 81 -3.82 -5.85 -23.51
CA GLN A 81 -2.78 -6.19 -24.50
C GLN A 81 -2.51 -5.00 -25.44
N ASP A 82 -3.55 -4.30 -25.87
CA ASP A 82 -3.44 -3.12 -26.75
C ASP A 82 -2.85 -1.89 -26.04
N GLY A 83 -2.99 -1.82 -24.71
CA GLY A 83 -2.48 -0.75 -23.88
C GLY A 83 -3.60 0.04 -23.19
N LEU A 84 -3.67 -0.09 -21.87
CA LEU A 84 -4.59 0.62 -21.00
C LEU A 84 -3.95 1.91 -20.48
N ARG A 85 -4.60 3.06 -20.68
CA ARG A 85 -4.18 4.33 -20.09
C ARG A 85 -4.52 4.36 -18.60
N VAL A 86 -3.50 4.60 -17.77
CA VAL A 86 -3.63 4.74 -16.30
C VAL A 86 -2.74 5.89 -15.81
N THR A 87 -2.99 6.38 -14.61
CA THR A 87 -2.10 7.32 -13.95
C THR A 87 -1.24 6.60 -12.91
N VAL A 88 0.08 6.64 -13.04
CA VAL A 88 1.01 6.21 -11.99
C VAL A 88 1.21 7.36 -11.02
N ILE A 89 1.11 7.09 -9.72
CA ILE A 89 1.34 8.09 -8.66
C ILE A 89 2.71 7.87 -8.03
N LEU A 90 3.56 8.89 -8.09
CA LEU A 90 4.91 8.87 -7.51
C LEU A 90 4.89 9.18 -6.01
N GLN A 91 6.02 8.92 -5.35
CA GLN A 91 6.18 9.14 -3.90
C GLN A 91 6.02 10.62 -3.52
N ASP A 92 6.47 11.54 -4.35
CA ASP A 92 6.33 12.98 -4.14
C ASP A 92 4.90 13.51 -4.39
N GLY A 93 3.99 12.65 -4.85
CA GLY A 93 2.61 12.96 -5.19
C GLY A 93 2.39 13.30 -6.68
N THR A 94 3.45 13.36 -7.48
CA THR A 94 3.38 13.61 -8.92
C THR A 94 2.60 12.51 -9.63
N SER A 95 1.80 12.89 -10.63
CA SER A 95 0.99 11.98 -11.43
C SER A 95 1.57 11.86 -12.84
N LEU A 96 1.83 10.63 -13.29
CA LEU A 96 2.30 10.32 -14.64
C LEU A 96 1.22 9.59 -15.42
N LEU A 97 0.80 10.12 -16.57
CA LEU A 97 -0.09 9.40 -17.48
C LEU A 97 0.70 8.34 -18.25
N CYS A 98 0.48 7.08 -17.92
CA CYS A 98 1.19 5.93 -18.45
C CYS A 98 0.26 5.03 -19.27
N THR A 99 0.87 4.18 -20.08
CA THR A 99 0.20 3.03 -20.70
C THR A 99 0.66 1.75 -20.02
N VAL A 100 -0.28 0.91 -19.60
CA VAL A 100 0.00 -0.45 -19.11
C VAL A 100 -0.41 -1.42 -20.21
N SER A 101 0.53 -2.26 -20.66
CA SER A 101 0.23 -3.37 -21.55
C SER A 101 0.50 -4.73 -20.90
N LEU A 102 -0.23 -5.76 -21.31
CA LEU A 102 -0.01 -7.15 -20.89
C LEU A 102 0.57 -7.97 -22.03
N ASP A 103 1.69 -8.64 -21.76
CA ASP A 103 2.15 -9.78 -22.53
C ASP A 103 1.58 -11.06 -21.91
N VAL A 104 0.73 -11.77 -22.65
CA VAL A 104 0.03 -12.97 -22.15
C VAL A 104 0.92 -14.21 -22.23
N ASP A 105 1.87 -14.24 -23.14
CA ASP A 105 2.79 -15.36 -23.31
C ASP A 105 3.83 -15.35 -22.19
N ASP A 106 4.38 -14.17 -21.90
CA ASP A 106 5.38 -13.98 -20.83
C ASP A 106 4.76 -13.67 -19.46
N LEU A 107 3.43 -13.55 -19.37
CA LEU A 107 2.71 -13.13 -18.17
C LEU A 107 3.36 -11.92 -17.49
N THR A 108 3.58 -10.87 -18.27
CA THR A 108 4.34 -9.68 -17.86
C THR A 108 3.59 -8.40 -18.21
N PHE A 109 3.42 -7.51 -17.23
CA PHE A 109 2.97 -6.15 -17.50
C PHE A 109 4.13 -5.26 -17.91
N THR A 110 3.90 -4.38 -18.87
CA THR A 110 4.80 -3.28 -19.20
C THR A 110 4.11 -1.96 -18.88
N ILE A 111 4.70 -1.17 -17.98
CA ILE A 111 4.27 0.18 -17.65
C ILE A 111 5.17 1.17 -18.37
N SER A 112 4.60 1.95 -19.28
CA SER A 112 5.34 2.85 -20.17
C SER A 112 4.97 4.30 -19.94
N PHE A 113 5.98 5.16 -19.84
CA PHE A 113 5.87 6.61 -19.81
C PHE A 113 6.93 7.21 -20.74
N GLN A 114 6.51 7.81 -21.85
CA GLN A 114 7.42 8.28 -22.92
C GLN A 114 8.31 7.12 -23.40
N GLU A 115 9.64 7.30 -23.40
CA GLU A 115 10.62 6.27 -23.80
C GLU A 115 11.00 5.33 -22.66
N LYS A 116 10.51 5.58 -21.44
CA LYS A 116 10.82 4.75 -20.28
C LYS A 116 9.78 3.67 -20.11
N THR A 117 10.24 2.45 -19.92
CA THR A 117 9.39 1.29 -19.66
C THR A 117 9.85 0.57 -18.40
N ARG A 118 8.89 -0.01 -17.68
CA ARG A 118 9.15 -0.90 -16.56
C ARG A 118 8.34 -2.16 -16.74
N LYS A 119 9.02 -3.31 -16.75
CA LYS A 119 8.37 -4.62 -16.79
C LYS A 119 8.10 -5.12 -15.36
N VAL A 120 6.97 -5.78 -15.17
CA VAL A 120 6.56 -6.42 -13.91
C VAL A 120 5.97 -7.79 -14.26
N ALA A 121 6.69 -8.87 -13.94
CA ALA A 121 6.15 -10.21 -14.13
C ALA A 121 5.02 -10.47 -13.12
N ILE A 122 3.99 -11.23 -13.53
CA ILE A 122 2.88 -11.61 -12.65
C ILE A 122 3.36 -12.34 -11.40
N ARG A 123 4.46 -13.09 -11.50
CA ARG A 123 5.09 -13.81 -10.39
C ARG A 123 5.70 -12.88 -9.33
N ASP A 124 6.12 -11.69 -9.74
CA ASP A 124 6.74 -10.70 -8.85
C ASP A 124 5.69 -9.86 -8.09
N ILE A 125 4.40 -10.07 -8.37
CA ILE A 125 3.30 -9.41 -7.67
C ILE A 125 2.97 -10.21 -6.42
N LYS A 126 3.33 -9.66 -5.25
CA LYS A 126 3.01 -10.20 -3.93
C LYS A 126 1.52 -10.10 -3.63
N ALA A 127 0.99 -8.89 -3.78
CA ALA A 127 -0.40 -8.56 -3.51
C ALA A 127 -0.84 -7.33 -4.31
N LEU A 128 -2.15 -7.14 -4.42
CA LEU A 128 -2.75 -5.88 -4.83
C LEU A 128 -3.33 -5.21 -3.58
N LEU A 129 -2.98 -3.94 -3.37
CA LEU A 129 -3.47 -3.15 -2.25
C LEU A 129 -4.63 -2.27 -2.72
N VAL A 130 -5.74 -2.31 -1.99
CA VAL A 130 -6.94 -1.51 -2.26
C VAL A 130 -7.46 -0.81 -1.01
N SER A 131 -8.21 0.28 -1.19
CA SER A 131 -8.91 1.00 -0.12
C SER A 131 -7.99 1.30 1.08
N ARG A 132 -8.32 0.81 2.28
CA ARG A 132 -7.54 1.07 3.51
C ARG A 132 -6.12 0.50 3.47
N GLN A 133 -5.84 -0.49 2.63
CA GLN A 133 -4.49 -1.06 2.50
C GLN A 133 -3.52 -0.08 1.83
N LEU A 134 -4.03 0.88 1.05
CA LEU A 134 -3.23 1.93 0.42
C LEU A 134 -2.55 2.85 1.44
N LYS A 135 -2.98 2.85 2.71
CA LYS A 135 -2.29 3.56 3.81
C LYS A 135 -0.85 3.08 4.02
N ARG A 136 -0.50 1.89 3.52
CA ARG A 136 0.86 1.33 3.58
C ARG A 136 1.79 1.90 2.50
N VAL A 137 1.24 2.58 1.50
CA VAL A 137 2.02 3.16 0.41
C VAL A 137 2.57 4.50 0.83
N GLU A 138 3.89 4.66 0.77
CA GLU A 138 4.55 5.94 1.02
C GLU A 138 4.37 6.87 -0.19
N THR A 139 3.41 7.79 -0.11
CA THR A 139 3.23 8.85 -1.10
C THR A 139 2.64 10.12 -0.46
N ARG A 140 2.94 11.28 -1.04
CA ARG A 140 2.32 12.56 -0.66
C ARG A 140 0.92 12.75 -1.27
N ALA A 141 0.51 11.92 -2.23
CA ALA A 141 -0.82 11.99 -2.83
C ALA A 141 -1.88 11.34 -1.94
N SER A 142 -3.10 11.90 -1.97
CA SER A 142 -4.26 11.23 -1.38
C SER A 142 -4.78 10.15 -2.33
N ILE A 143 -4.43 8.90 -2.04
CA ILE A 143 -4.88 7.72 -2.80
C ILE A 143 -5.82 6.79 -2.01
N VAL A 144 -5.88 6.93 -0.68
CA VAL A 144 -6.59 6.01 0.21
C VAL A 144 -8.11 6.03 0.00
N ASP A 145 -8.65 7.22 -0.28
CA ASP A 145 -10.09 7.45 -0.42
C ASP A 145 -10.54 7.47 -1.90
N ASP A 146 -9.63 7.20 -2.84
CA ASP A 146 -9.96 7.15 -4.27
C ASP A 146 -10.32 5.72 -4.69
N PRO A 147 -11.59 5.43 -5.02
CA PRO A 147 -12.04 4.08 -5.36
C PRO A 147 -11.47 3.58 -6.69
N ARG A 148 -10.83 4.46 -7.48
CA ARG A 148 -10.14 4.10 -8.72
C ARG A 148 -8.66 3.80 -8.51
N SER A 149 -8.17 3.87 -7.27
CA SER A 149 -6.76 3.64 -6.95
C SER A 149 -6.53 2.20 -6.47
N LEU A 150 -5.41 1.63 -6.90
CA LEU A 150 -4.91 0.32 -6.50
C LEU A 150 -3.39 0.38 -6.54
N ALA A 151 -2.69 -0.36 -5.66
CA ALA A 151 -1.24 -0.46 -5.74
C ALA A 151 -0.76 -1.89 -5.95
N ILE A 152 0.17 -2.08 -6.88
CA ILE A 152 0.86 -3.35 -7.09
C ILE A 152 1.99 -3.45 -6.07
N HIS A 153 1.91 -4.37 -5.11
CA HIS A 153 2.97 -4.64 -4.16
C HIS A 153 3.92 -5.71 -4.73
N LEU A 154 5.18 -5.34 -4.90
CA LEU A 154 6.20 -6.20 -5.52
C LEU A 154 6.89 -7.06 -4.46
N GLU A 155 7.06 -8.36 -4.75
CA GLU A 155 7.64 -9.33 -3.82
C GLU A 155 9.12 -9.03 -3.52
N GLU A 156 9.94 -8.85 -4.57
CA GLU A 156 11.39 -8.71 -4.42
C GLU A 156 11.80 -7.44 -3.68
N SER A 157 11.21 -6.30 -4.07
CA SER A 157 11.60 -4.99 -3.53
C SER A 157 10.80 -4.54 -2.32
N GLY A 158 9.64 -5.16 -2.05
CA GLY A 158 8.65 -4.66 -1.08
C GLY A 158 8.01 -3.31 -1.47
N ASN A 159 8.43 -2.69 -2.56
CA ASN A 159 7.89 -1.42 -3.03
C ASN A 159 6.51 -1.60 -3.65
N CYS A 160 5.76 -0.50 -3.68
CA CYS A 160 4.44 -0.44 -4.30
C CYS A 160 4.47 0.45 -5.56
N ILE A 161 3.70 0.08 -6.57
CA ILE A 161 3.41 0.92 -7.75
C ILE A 161 1.93 1.31 -7.68
N PRO A 162 1.60 2.54 -7.26
CA PRO A 162 0.22 3.00 -7.19
C PRO A 162 -0.26 3.41 -8.57
N LEU A 163 -1.41 2.88 -8.96
CA LEU A 163 -2.12 3.14 -10.20
C LEU A 163 -3.48 3.74 -9.89
N ARG A 164 -3.87 4.74 -10.67
CA ARG A 164 -5.22 5.30 -10.71
C ARG A 164 -5.82 5.07 -12.09
N PHE A 165 -6.97 4.41 -12.12
CA PHE A 165 -7.70 4.05 -13.34
C PHE A 165 -8.71 5.13 -13.73
N ASN A 166 -9.29 5.03 -14.93
CA ASN A 166 -10.27 6.02 -15.40
C ASN A 166 -11.64 5.81 -14.74
N SER A 167 -11.98 4.56 -14.42
CA SER A 167 -13.19 4.17 -13.70
C SER A 167 -12.91 3.13 -12.61
N VAL A 168 -13.89 2.92 -11.74
CA VAL A 168 -13.84 1.87 -10.72
C VAL A 168 -13.89 0.49 -11.40
N ASP A 169 -14.74 0.34 -12.41
CA ASP A 169 -14.85 -0.90 -13.20
C ASP A 169 -13.51 -1.31 -13.83
N GLU A 170 -12.74 -0.38 -14.40
CA GLU A 170 -11.41 -0.69 -14.95
C GLU A 170 -10.44 -1.16 -13.85
N LYS A 171 -10.52 -0.58 -12.65
CA LYS A 171 -9.70 -1.01 -11.51
C LYS A 171 -10.14 -2.38 -11.00
N ASP A 172 -11.42 -2.70 -11.01
CA ASP A 172 -11.97 -4.01 -10.61
C ASP A 172 -11.55 -5.09 -11.62
N LEU A 173 -11.74 -4.84 -12.92
CA LEU A 173 -11.29 -5.74 -13.97
C LEU A 173 -9.76 -5.94 -13.97
N PHE A 174 -8.99 -4.89 -13.67
CA PHE A 174 -7.54 -5.02 -13.49
C PHE A 174 -7.19 -5.90 -12.29
N HIS A 175 -7.90 -5.75 -11.18
CA HIS A 175 -7.70 -6.61 -10.01
C HIS A 175 -7.98 -8.08 -10.37
N ASP A 176 -9.10 -8.33 -11.03
CA ASP A 176 -9.55 -9.68 -11.36
C ASP A 176 -8.64 -10.37 -12.38
N ILE A 177 -8.16 -9.65 -13.39
CA ILE A 177 -7.25 -10.23 -14.39
C ILE A 177 -5.92 -10.61 -13.73
N VAL A 178 -5.40 -9.80 -12.82
CA VAL A 178 -4.16 -10.14 -12.09
C VAL A 178 -4.38 -11.39 -11.23
N MET A 179 -5.51 -11.49 -10.51
CA MET A 179 -5.80 -12.66 -9.69
C MET A 179 -5.94 -13.92 -10.54
N TYR A 180 -6.64 -13.84 -11.67
CA TYR A 180 -6.77 -14.93 -12.63
C TYR A 180 -5.41 -15.36 -13.20
N LEU A 181 -4.56 -14.42 -13.64
CA LEU A 181 -3.23 -14.73 -14.18
C LEU A 181 -2.30 -15.32 -13.11
N ARG A 182 -2.38 -14.86 -11.85
CA ARG A 182 -1.63 -15.47 -10.74
C ARG A 182 -2.04 -16.91 -10.48
N GLN A 183 -3.33 -17.23 -10.57
CA GLN A 183 -3.81 -18.60 -10.45
C GLN A 183 -3.31 -19.48 -11.61
N ARG A 184 -3.37 -18.98 -12.85
CA ARG A 184 -2.81 -19.67 -14.02
C ARG A 184 -1.32 -19.93 -13.89
N ALA A 185 -0.54 -18.93 -13.46
CA ALA A 185 0.91 -19.04 -13.31
C ALA A 185 1.34 -20.12 -12.31
N ARG A 186 0.46 -20.48 -11.34
CA ARG A 186 0.69 -21.55 -10.36
C ARG A 186 0.37 -22.94 -10.87
N GLN A 187 -0.49 -23.07 -11.89
CA GLN A 187 -0.90 -24.34 -12.47
C GLN A 187 0.04 -24.83 -13.59
N SER A 188 0.95 -23.97 -14.05
CA SER A 188 1.95 -24.31 -15.09
C SER A 188 3.27 -24.86 -14.52
N HIS A 189 3.27 -25.30 -13.25
CA HIS A 189 4.35 -26.02 -12.58
C HIS A 189 3.82 -27.37 -12.07
#